data_AF-A0A848IGU2-F1
#
_entry.id   AF-A0A848IGU2-F1
#
_cell.length_a   1.000
_cell.length_b   1.000
_cell.length_c   1.000
_cell.angle_alpha   90.00
_cell.angle_beta   90.00
_cell.angle_gamma   90.00
#
_symmetry.space_group_name_H-M   'P 1'
#
loop_
_entity.id
_entity.type
_entity.pdbx_description
1 polymer ?
#
loop_
_entity_poly.entity_id
_entity_poly.type
_entity_poly.pdbx_seq_one_letter_code
_entity_poly.pdbx_strand_id
1 'polypeptide(L)' 'MPDFKDLTHEQKDALIVDLVKRLNALEAKLEKNSRNSSKPPSSDGPGRKPKSLRGTSGAKPGAQPGHKGKTL' A
#
# COMPACT_ATOMS: atom_id res chain seq x y z
N MET A 1 -21.60 -24.65 -13.18
CA MET A 1 -22.01 -23.28 -12.80
C MET A 1 -23.39 -23.06 -13.36
N PRO A 2 -24.32 -22.42 -12.63
CA PRO A 2 -25.61 -22.06 -13.19
C PRO A 2 -25.40 -21.21 -14.44
N ASP A 3 -26.10 -21.55 -15.53
CA ASP A 3 -25.95 -20.85 -16.80
C ASP A 3 -26.51 -19.43 -16.65
N PHE A 4 -25.72 -18.41 -16.98
CA PHE A 4 -26.07 -17.01 -16.72
C PHE A 4 -27.26 -16.54 -17.57
N LYS A 5 -27.62 -17.31 -18.60
CA LYS A 5 -28.73 -17.03 -19.51
C LYS A 5 -30.09 -17.20 -18.86
N ASP A 6 -30.22 -18.13 -17.91
CA ASP A 6 -31.50 -18.44 -17.25
C ASP A 6 -31.73 -17.64 -15.97
N LEU A 7 -30.72 -16.84 -15.57
CA LEU A 7 -30.78 -16.07 -14.35
C LEU A 7 -31.63 -14.81 -14.53
N THR A 8 -32.55 -14.59 -13.59
CA THR A 8 -33.35 -13.37 -13.51
C THR A 8 -32.46 -12.15 -13.24
N HIS A 9 -32.94 -10.95 -13.57
CA HIS A 9 -32.18 -9.71 -13.34
C HIS A 9 -31.82 -9.53 -11.85
N GLU A 10 -32.75 -9.84 -10.94
CA GLU A 10 -32.52 -9.75 -9.49
C GLU A 10 -31.41 -10.69 -9.02
N GLN A 11 -31.37 -11.92 -9.55
CA GLN A 11 -30.31 -12.88 -9.23
C GLN A 11 -28.95 -12.44 -9.80
N LYS A 12 -28.94 -11.78 -10.96
CA LYS A 12 -27.72 -11.19 -11.54
C LYS A 12 -27.21 -10.05 -10.67
N ASP A 13 -28.08 -9.15 -10.22
CA ASP A 13 -27.71 -8.04 -9.35
C ASP A 13 -27.15 -8.53 -8.02
N ALA A 14 -27.78 -9.54 -7.42
CA ALA A 14 -27.27 -10.17 -6.20
C ALA A 14 -25.87 -10.78 -6.39
N LEU A 15 -25.62 -11.44 -7.54
CA LEU A 15 -24.29 -11.96 -7.88
C LEU A 15 -23.27 -10.86 -8.09
N ILE A 16 -23.63 -9.77 -8.78
CA ILE A 16 -22.75 -8.62 -8.98
C ILE A 16 -22.33 -8.05 -7.63
N VAL A 17 -23.27 -7.89 -6.70
CA VAL A 17 -22.97 -7.39 -5.35
C VAL A 17 -22.02 -8.33 -4.59
N ASP A 18 -22.21 -9.65 -4.66
CA ASP A 18 -21.30 -10.60 -4.01
C ASP A 18 -19.90 -10.57 -4.64
N LEU A 19 -19.82 -10.52 -5.97
CA LEU A 19 -18.55 -10.45 -6.68
C LEU A 19 -17.79 -9.17 -6.37
N VAL A 20 -18.46 -8.02 -6.35
CA VAL A 20 -17.87 -6.73 -5.95
C VAL A 20 -17.35 -6.79 -4.51
N LYS A 21 -18.11 -7.38 -3.58
CA LYS A 21 -17.64 -7.57 -2.19
C LYS A 21 -16.38 -8.42 -2.12
N ARG A 22 -16.32 -9.51 -2.87
CA ARG A 22 -15.13 -10.39 -2.92
C ARG A 22 -13.94 -9.69 -3.55
N LEU A 23 -14.15 -8.93 -4.62
CA LEU A 23 -13.12 -8.12 -5.27
C LEU A 23 -12.53 -7.10 -4.29
N ASN A 24 -13.37 -6.29 -3.64
CA ASN A 24 -12.93 -5.31 -2.66
C ASN A 24 -12.14 -5.96 -1.51
N ALA A 25 -12.58 -7.13 -1.03
CA ALA A 25 -11.88 -7.86 0.01
C ALA A 25 -10.51 -8.39 -0.43
N LEU A 26 -10.36 -8.75 -1.71
CA LEU A 26 -9.09 -9.20 -2.30
C LEU A 26 -8.16 -8.02 -2.56
N GLU A 27 -8.67 -6.93 -3.12
CA GLU A 27 -7.92 -5.69 -3.35
C GLU A 27 -7.37 -5.14 -2.02
N ALA A 28 -8.21 -5.08 -0.97
CA ALA A 28 -7.77 -4.68 0.37
C ALA A 28 -6.71 -5.60 0.99
N LYS A 29 -6.63 -6.88 0.58
CA LYS A 29 -5.55 -7.78 1.00
C LYS A 29 -4.25 -7.51 0.26
N LEU A 30 -4.32 -7.08 -1.00
CA LEU A 30 -3.16 -6.74 -1.83
C LEU A 30 -2.56 -5.38 -1.43
N GLU A 31 -3.40 -4.40 -1.11
CA GLU A 31 -2.94 -3.09 -0.62
C GLU A 31 -2.24 -3.15 0.76
N LYS A 32 -2.47 -4.23 1.51
CA LYS A 32 -1.83 -4.50 2.81
C LYS A 32 -0.39 -4.95 2.64
N ASN A 33 0.53 -4.01 2.84
CA ASN A 33 1.98 -4.21 2.82
C ASN A 33 2.55 -4.07 4.25
N SER A 34 3.80 -4.44 4.52
CA SER A 34 4.37 -4.31 5.88
C SER A 34 4.34 -2.91 6.50
N ARG A 35 4.11 -1.84 5.73
CA ARG A 35 4.05 -0.46 6.26
C ARG A 35 2.70 -0.15 6.91
N ASN A 36 1.63 -0.84 6.52
CA ASN A 36 0.26 -0.56 6.97
C ASN A 36 -0.46 -1.76 7.60
N SER A 37 0.18 -2.93 7.69
CA SER A 37 -0.49 -4.18 8.10
C SER A 37 0.18 -4.94 9.26
N SER A 38 1.17 -4.34 9.92
CA SER A 38 1.98 -4.97 10.98
C SER A 38 2.70 -6.27 10.56
N LYS A 39 2.60 -6.68 9.29
CA LYS A 39 3.39 -7.78 8.71
C LYS A 39 4.88 -7.43 8.78
N PRO A 40 5.79 -8.40 8.92
CA PRO A 40 7.21 -8.12 8.84
C PRO A 40 7.60 -7.72 7.39
N PRO A 41 8.60 -6.84 7.20
CA PRO A 41 9.04 -6.36 5.89
C PRO A 41 9.60 -7.45 4.96
N SER A 42 9.89 -8.64 5.49
CA SER A 42 10.26 -9.83 4.72
C SER A 42 9.07 -10.48 4.00
N SER A 43 7.84 -10.23 4.46
CA SER A 43 6.61 -10.81 3.87
C SER A 43 6.20 -10.16 2.55
N ASP A 44 6.82 -9.05 2.14
CA ASP A 44 6.48 -8.37 0.88
C ASP A 44 7.25 -8.91 -0.34
N GLY A 45 8.07 -9.95 -0.16
CA GLY A 45 8.74 -10.66 -1.24
C GLY A 45 10.05 -10.03 -1.74
N PRO A 46 10.80 -10.79 -2.57
CA PRO A 46 12.07 -10.35 -3.16
C PRO A 46 11.78 -9.32 -4.26
N GLY A 47 11.90 -8.04 -3.91
CA GLY A 47 11.55 -6.92 -4.80
C GLY A 47 11.29 -5.61 -4.05
N ARG A 48 11.15 -5.68 -2.72
CA ARG A 48 11.08 -4.47 -1.90
C ARG A 48 12.40 -3.73 -1.82
N LYS A 49 12.31 -2.40 -1.94
CA LYS A 49 13.47 -1.49 -1.87
C LYS A 49 14.19 -1.66 -0.52
N PRO A 50 15.49 -2.01 -0.52
CA PRO A 50 16.28 -2.06 0.69
C PRO A 50 16.41 -0.66 1.31
N LYS A 51 16.42 -0.63 2.64
CA LYS A 51 16.61 0.59 3.43
C LYS A 51 18.01 1.16 3.15
N SER A 52 18.13 2.49 3.17
CA SER A 52 19.39 3.19 2.90
C SER A 52 20.51 2.68 3.80
N LEU A 53 21.65 2.34 3.18
CA LEU A 53 22.91 2.00 3.85
C LEU A 53 23.75 3.24 4.21
N ARG A 54 23.24 4.46 3.96
CA ARG A 54 23.96 5.69 4.31
C ARG A 54 24.19 5.76 5.83
N GLY A 55 25.44 5.93 6.20
CA GLY A 55 25.81 6.30 7.56
C GLY A 55 25.42 7.74 7.89
N THR A 56 25.18 8.00 9.16
CA THR A 56 25.00 9.36 9.69
C THR A 56 26.30 10.15 9.50
N SER A 57 26.24 11.30 8.83
CA SER A 57 27.43 12.09 8.47
C SER A 57 28.07 12.84 9.65
N GLY A 58 27.53 12.74 10.87
CA GLY A 58 28.00 13.45 12.07
C GLY A 58 27.87 14.98 12.01
N ALA A 59 27.52 15.53 10.85
CA ALA A 59 27.31 16.95 10.65
C ALA A 59 26.04 17.41 11.38
N LYS A 60 26.13 18.55 12.07
CA LYS A 60 24.97 19.16 12.72
C LYS A 60 23.94 19.54 11.64
N PRO A 61 22.64 19.30 11.87
CA PRO A 61 21.60 19.80 10.99
C PRO A 61 21.64 21.33 10.97
N GLY A 62 21.75 21.92 9.78
CA GLY A 62 21.87 23.36 9.62
C GLY A 62 22.71 23.76 8.41
N ALA A 63 22.80 25.07 8.17
CA ALA A 63 23.67 25.61 7.14
C ALA A 63 25.14 25.44 7.52
N GLN A 64 26.02 25.40 6.52
CA GLN A 64 27.46 25.34 6.76
C GLN A 64 27.91 26.56 7.57
N PRO A 65 29.01 26.44 8.36
CA PRO A 65 29.57 27.57 9.08
C PRO A 65 29.81 28.78 8.15
N GLY A 66 29.30 29.95 8.52
CA GLY A 66 29.43 31.19 7.74
C GLY A 66 28.18 31.63 6.97
N HIS A 67 27.15 30.79 6.90
CA HIS A 67 25.87 31.21 6.34
C HIS A 67 25.12 32.15 7.29
N LYS A 68 24.97 33.42 6.89
CA LYS A 68 24.17 34.42 7.63
C LYS A 68 22.67 34.11 7.49
N GLY A 69 22.02 33.79 8.60
CA GLY A 69 20.56 33.65 8.67
C GLY A 69 19.87 35.01 8.57
N LYS A 70 18.72 35.07 7.89
CA LYS A 70 17.87 36.26 7.80
C LYS A 70 16.49 35.91 8.36
N THR A 71 16.11 36.50 9.48
CA THR A 71 14.77 36.37 10.07
C THR A 71 14.06 37.73 10.02
N LEU A 72 12.73 37.72 9.89
CA LEU A 72 11.83 38.89 9.94
C LEU A 72 11.23 39.04 11.34
#